data_AF-A0A933LIS9-F1
#
_entry.id   AF-A0A933LIS9-F1
#
_cell.length_a   1.000
_cell.length_b   1.000
_cell.length_c   1.000
_cell.angle_alpha   90.00
_cell.angle_beta   90.00
_cell.angle_gamma   90.00
#
_symmetry.space_group_name_H-M   'P 1'
#
loop_
_entity.id
_entity.type
_entity.pdbx_description
1 polymer ?
#
loop_
_entity_poly.entity_id
_entity_poly.type
_entity_poly.pdbx_seq_one_letter_code
_entity_poly.pdbx_strand_id
1 'polypeptide(L)'
;MLAAEVTWNGTLMRVTRVSPDYELIRRGAVEVGIALRIGSFGGAFSESDKTALSLAALAGELVRAAEAKGLIVRELQVDFDCATARLDGYRLWVLAIRHATGSVPVTITALPTWLNGAAFRALAETAGRYILQVHSLA
;
A
#
# COMPACT_ATOMS: atom_id res chain seq x y z
N MET A 1 -8.89 -4.46 -5.51
CA MET A 1 -8.33 -5.33 -6.56
C MET A 1 -6.81 -5.28 -6.50
N LEU A 2 -6.11 -6.42 -6.52
CA LEU A 2 -4.65 -6.43 -6.50
C LEU A 2 -4.08 -5.84 -7.80
N ALA A 3 -3.22 -4.83 -7.68
CA ALA A 3 -2.54 -4.18 -8.79
C ALA A 3 -1.07 -4.60 -8.89
N ALA A 4 -0.39 -4.76 -7.75
CA ALA A 4 0.95 -5.31 -7.70
C ALA A 4 1.28 -5.94 -6.36
N GLU A 5 2.29 -6.80 -6.37
CA GLU A 5 2.95 -7.35 -5.20
C GLU A 5 4.45 -7.02 -5.24
N VAL A 6 4.99 -6.64 -4.09
CA VAL A 6 6.42 -6.40 -3.87
C VAL A 6 6.97 -7.48 -2.96
N THR A 7 8.04 -8.13 -3.38
CA THR A 7 8.79 -9.10 -2.58
C THR A 7 10.28 -8.79 -2.60
N TRP A 8 11.04 -9.41 -1.71
CA TRP A 8 12.49 -9.24 -1.64
C TRP A 8 13.20 -10.57 -1.87
N ASN A 9 14.23 -10.56 -2.73
CA ASN A 9 15.26 -11.58 -2.79
C ASN A 9 16.55 -10.98 -2.24
N GLY A 10 16.82 -11.21 -0.95
CA GLY A 10 17.86 -10.48 -0.22
C GLY A 10 17.53 -8.99 -0.16
N THR A 11 18.41 -8.14 -0.68
CA THR A 11 18.19 -6.68 -0.76
C THR A 11 17.48 -6.24 -2.04
N LEU A 12 17.27 -7.15 -2.99
CA LEU A 12 16.70 -6.83 -4.29
C LEU A 12 15.17 -6.86 -4.24
N MET A 13 14.56 -5.69 -4.41
CA MET A 13 13.11 -5.55 -4.57
C MET A 13 12.66 -6.15 -5.91
N ARG A 14 11.63 -6.99 -5.86
CA ARG A 14 10.95 -7.58 -7.02
C ARG A 14 9.50 -7.11 -7.04
N VAL A 15 9.00 -6.78 -8.23
CA VAL A 15 7.63 -6.32 -8.44
C VAL A 15 6.93 -7.25 -9.39
N THR A 16 5.83 -7.85 -8.94
CA THR A 16 4.90 -8.61 -9.77
C THR A 16 3.68 -7.73 -10.01
N ARG A 17 3.44 -7.33 -11.26
CA ARG A 17 2.24 -6.56 -11.63
C ARG A 17 1.11 -7.51 -12.01
N VAL A 18 -0.09 -7.20 -11.57
CA VAL A 18 -1.31 -7.94 -11.91
C VAL A 18 -2.06 -7.16 -12.99
N SER A 19 -2.47 -7.85 -14.05
CA SER A 19 -3.27 -7.26 -15.13
C SER A 19 -4.69 -7.83 -15.10
N PRO A 20 -5.59 -7.24 -14.30
CA PRO A 20 -7.01 -7.58 -14.29
C PRO A 20 -7.69 -7.21 -15.62
N ASP A 21 -8.89 -7.73 -15.83
CA ASP A 21 -9.72 -7.33 -16.97
C ASP A 21 -10.32 -5.93 -16.74
N TYR A 22 -9.56 -4.92 -17.16
CA TYR A 22 -9.93 -3.50 -17.04
C TYR A 22 -11.20 -3.16 -17.82
N GLU A 23 -11.48 -3.85 -18.94
CA GLU A 23 -12.69 -3.63 -19.74
C GLU A 23 -13.92 -4.05 -18.95
N LEU A 24 -13.87 -5.23 -18.33
CA LEU A 24 -14.96 -5.75 -17.51
C LEU A 24 -15.27 -4.84 -16.33
N ILE A 25 -14.23 -4.36 -15.64
CA ILE A 25 -14.38 -3.48 -14.47
C ILE A 25 -14.98 -2.13 -14.89
N ARG A 26 -14.47 -1.53 -15.96
CA ARG A 26 -14.94 -0.23 -16.46
C ARG A 26 -16.41 -0.29 -16.87
N ARG A 27 -16.87 -1.39 -17.47
CA ARG A 27 -18.29 -1.61 -17.81
C ARG A 27 -19.21 -1.62 -16.59
N GLY A 28 -18.70 -2.02 -15.43
CA GLY A 28 -19.44 -1.96 -14.17
C GLY A 28 -19.69 -0.54 -13.65
N ALA A 29 -19.00 0.48 -14.19
CA ALA A 29 -19.11 1.88 -13.81
C ALA A 29 -18.97 2.14 -12.29
N VAL A 30 -18.15 1.33 -11.61
CA VAL A 30 -17.89 1.45 -10.17
C VAL A 30 -16.55 2.13 -9.92
N GLU A 31 -16.47 2.92 -8.85
CA GLU A 31 -15.17 3.33 -8.30
C GLU A 31 -14.48 2.11 -7.69
N VAL A 32 -13.17 1.98 -7.88
CA VAL A 32 -12.41 0.81 -7.44
C VAL A 32 -11.26 1.18 -6.51
N GLY A 33 -11.10 0.41 -5.44
CA GLY A 33 -9.87 0.38 -4.67
C GLY A 33 -8.85 -0.54 -5.37
N ILE A 34 -7.63 -0.03 -5.58
CA ILE A 34 -6.49 -0.84 -6.05
C ILE A 34 -5.57 -1.16 -4.88
N ALA A 35 -4.96 -2.34 -4.86
CA ALA A 35 -4.12 -2.79 -3.76
C ALA A 35 -2.68 -3.02 -4.20
N LEU A 36 -1.74 -2.53 -3.38
CA LEU A 36 -0.32 -2.82 -3.43
C LEU A 36 0.01 -3.72 -2.24
N ARG A 37 0.32 -4.99 -2.50
CA ARG A 37 0.82 -5.90 -1.46
C ARG A 37 2.32 -5.77 -1.33
N ILE A 38 2.81 -5.69 -0.11
CA ILE A 38 4.22 -5.56 0.23
C ILE A 38 4.55 -6.72 1.17
N GLY A 39 5.44 -7.60 0.74
CA GLY A 39 5.93 -8.70 1.57
C GLY A 39 6.84 -8.20 2.70
N SER A 40 7.25 -9.10 3.59
CA SER A 40 8.09 -8.75 4.73
C SER A 40 9.40 -8.07 4.31
N PHE A 41 9.81 -7.03 5.04
CA PHE A 41 11.05 -6.30 4.79
C PHE A 41 11.91 -6.20 6.05
N GLY A 42 13.16 -6.67 5.95
CA GLY A 42 14.13 -6.69 7.06
C GLY A 42 15.09 -5.50 7.14
N GLY A 43 15.19 -4.68 6.08
CA GLY A 43 16.13 -3.56 5.99
C GLY A 43 15.68 -2.34 6.80
N ALA A 44 16.50 -1.28 6.87
CA ALA A 44 16.13 -0.04 7.56
C ALA A 44 15.02 0.72 6.82
N PHE A 45 14.24 1.53 7.56
CA PHE A 45 13.23 2.43 7.00
C PHE A 45 13.75 3.85 6.97
N SER A 46 13.58 4.54 5.85
CA SER A 46 13.74 5.98 5.69
C SER A 46 12.68 6.51 4.72
N GLU A 47 12.31 7.78 4.82
CA GLU A 47 11.38 8.43 3.87
C GLU A 47 11.99 8.63 2.48
N SER A 48 13.32 8.69 2.39
CA SER A 48 14.05 9.06 1.18
C SER A 48 15.11 8.03 0.76
N ASP A 49 15.10 6.84 1.38
CA ASP A 49 15.95 5.77 0.87
C ASP A 49 15.42 5.21 -0.45
N LYS A 50 16.27 4.42 -1.10
CA LYS A 50 15.95 3.80 -2.39
C LYS A 50 14.66 2.97 -2.33
N THR A 51 14.37 2.32 -1.22
CA THR A 51 13.19 1.46 -1.07
C THR A 51 11.93 2.31 -1.00
N ALA A 52 11.92 3.34 -0.15
CA ALA A 52 10.81 4.29 -0.03
C ALA A 52 10.50 4.97 -1.36
N LEU A 53 11.54 5.46 -2.05
CA LEU A 53 11.39 6.10 -3.36
C LEU A 53 10.85 5.13 -4.41
N SER A 54 11.29 3.87 -4.39
CA SER A 54 10.82 2.86 -5.34
C SER A 54 9.37 2.45 -5.08
N LEU A 55 8.97 2.31 -3.80
CA LEU A 55 7.60 2.00 -3.42
C LEU A 55 6.65 3.16 -3.74
N ALA A 56 7.04 4.40 -3.44
CA ALA A 56 6.28 5.60 -3.77
C ALA A 56 6.11 5.76 -5.29
N ALA A 57 7.19 5.60 -6.06
CA ALA A 57 7.14 5.65 -7.52
C ALA A 57 6.21 4.57 -8.10
N LEU A 58 6.31 3.33 -7.60
CA LEU A 58 5.43 2.23 -8.00
C LEU A 58 3.96 2.55 -7.69
N ALA A 59 3.66 3.02 -6.47
CA ALA A 59 2.30 3.38 -6.07
C ALA A 59 1.67 4.43 -6.99
N GLY A 60 2.41 5.50 -7.29
CA GLY A 60 1.95 6.53 -8.24
C GLY A 60 1.79 5.99 -9.67
N GLU A 61 2.67 5.10 -10.12
CA GLU A 61 2.55 4.44 -11.43
C GLU A 61 1.28 3.58 -11.51
N LEU A 62 0.97 2.79 -10.49
CA LEU A 62 -0.21 1.92 -10.46
C LEU A 62 -1.51 2.74 -10.53
N VAL A 63 -1.59 3.85 -9.78
CA VAL A 63 -2.73 4.78 -9.85
C VAL A 63 -2.87 5.33 -11.27
N ARG A 64 -1.81 5.94 -11.82
CA ARG A 64 -1.86 6.54 -13.16
C ARG A 64 -2.18 5.51 -14.24
N ALA A 65 -1.67 4.29 -14.13
CA ALA A 65 -1.93 3.21 -15.08
C ALA A 65 -3.40 2.76 -15.04
N ALA A 66 -4.00 2.67 -13.84
CA ALA A 66 -5.41 2.36 -13.69
C ALA A 66 -6.32 3.48 -14.24
N GLU A 67 -6.01 4.74 -13.95
CA GLU A 67 -6.74 5.90 -14.48
C GLU A 67 -6.62 5.99 -16.01
N ALA A 68 -5.43 5.75 -16.56
CA ALA A 68 -5.21 5.71 -18.02
C ALA A 68 -5.99 4.57 -18.71
N LYS A 69 -6.37 3.52 -17.97
CA LYS A 69 -7.26 2.45 -18.44
C LYS A 69 -8.75 2.80 -18.29
N GLY A 70 -9.06 4.02 -17.85
CA GLY A 70 -10.42 4.52 -17.67
C GLY A 70 -11.09 4.06 -16.38
N LEU A 71 -10.32 3.61 -15.38
CA LEU A 71 -10.87 3.32 -14.06
C LEU A 71 -11.00 4.60 -13.23
N ILE A 72 -12.04 4.66 -12.40
CA ILE A 72 -12.17 5.65 -11.35
C ILE A 72 -11.55 5.06 -10.08
N VAL A 73 -10.33 5.48 -9.73
CA VAL A 73 -9.60 4.95 -8.57
C VAL A 73 -10.05 5.66 -7.31
N ARG A 74 -10.71 4.94 -6.41
CA ARG A 74 -11.23 5.47 -5.15
C ARG A 74 -10.17 5.62 -4.08
N GLU A 75 -9.22 4.68 -4.05
CA GLU A 75 -8.15 4.59 -3.06
C GLU A 75 -7.04 3.64 -3.53
N LEU A 76 -5.84 3.85 -3.00
CA LEU A 76 -4.76 2.88 -2.97
C LEU A 76 -4.73 2.20 -1.60
N GLN A 77 -4.97 0.90 -1.58
CA GLN A 77 -4.82 0.06 -0.40
C GLN A 77 -3.36 -0.43 -0.31
N VAL A 78 -2.71 -0.23 0.82
CA VAL A 78 -1.36 -0.76 1.09
C VAL A 78 -1.49 -1.90 2.10
N ASP A 79 -1.23 -3.11 1.61
CA ASP A 79 -1.23 -4.33 2.41
C ASP A 79 0.20 -4.77 2.67
N PHE A 80 0.74 -4.44 3.84
CA PHE A 80 2.14 -4.71 4.18
C PHE A 80 2.24 -5.76 5.28
N ASP A 81 3.02 -6.81 5.03
CA ASP A 81 3.44 -7.81 6.03
C ASP A 81 4.45 -7.19 7.03
N CYS A 82 4.00 -6.17 7.76
CA CYS A 82 4.79 -5.39 8.70
C CYS A 82 4.82 -6.05 10.07
N ALA A 83 6.01 -6.19 10.65
CA ALA A 83 6.11 -6.53 12.07
C ALA A 83 5.66 -5.34 12.94
N THR A 84 4.92 -5.59 14.03
CA THR A 84 4.42 -4.55 14.95
C THR A 84 5.52 -3.60 15.45
N ALA A 85 6.73 -4.11 15.68
CA ALA A 85 7.89 -3.33 16.11
C ALA A 85 8.42 -2.35 15.04
N ARG A 86 7.87 -2.36 13.82
CA ARG A 86 8.36 -1.62 12.66
C ARG A 86 7.35 -0.58 12.14
N LEU A 87 6.24 -0.36 12.85
CA LEU A 87 5.17 0.55 12.42
C LEU A 87 5.63 2.00 12.28
N ASP A 88 6.57 2.47 13.12
CA ASP A 88 7.16 3.81 12.96
C ASP A 88 7.93 3.96 11.65
N GLY A 89 8.64 2.91 11.23
CA GLY A 89 9.31 2.87 9.94
C GLY A 89 8.32 2.78 8.78
N TYR A 90 7.27 1.96 8.93
CA TYR A 90 6.21 1.87 7.92
C TYR A 90 5.51 3.22 7.68
N ARG A 91 5.31 4.02 8.74
CA ARG A 91 4.76 5.38 8.64
C ARG A 91 5.51 6.26 7.64
N LEU A 92 6.84 6.14 7.58
CA LEU A 92 7.69 6.89 6.65
C LEU A 92 7.36 6.54 5.18
N TRP A 93 7.15 5.24 4.90
CA TRP A 93 6.76 4.78 3.58
C TRP A 93 5.34 5.21 3.22
N VAL A 94 4.39 5.15 4.15
CA VAL A 94 3.02 5.63 3.92
C VAL A 94 3.03 7.12 3.57
N LEU A 95 3.84 7.92 4.25
CA LEU A 95 3.97 9.34 3.92
C LEU A 95 4.48 9.54 2.48
N ALA A 96 5.57 8.86 2.10
CA ALA A 96 6.12 8.92 0.74
C ALA A 96 5.11 8.46 -0.33
N ILE A 97 4.38 7.36 -0.07
CA ILE A 97 3.35 6.83 -0.96
C ILE A 97 2.18 7.81 -1.11
N ARG A 98 1.74 8.46 -0.02
CA ARG A 98 0.70 9.50 -0.07
C ARG A 98 1.10 10.66 -0.96
N HIS A 99 2.34 11.13 -0.84
CA HIS A 99 2.84 12.19 -1.72
C HIS A 99 2.83 11.76 -3.21
N ALA A 100 3.20 10.52 -3.50
CA ALA A 100 3.27 10.03 -4.88
C ALA A 100 1.90 9.69 -5.51
N THR A 101 0.87 9.48 -4.70
CA THR A 101 -0.51 9.16 -5.14
C THR A 101 -1.40 10.40 -5.27
N GLY A 102 -0.92 11.57 -4.85
CA GLY A 102 -1.60 12.85 -5.05
C GLY A 102 -2.95 12.90 -4.31
N SER A 103 -4.04 13.08 -5.07
CA SER A 103 -5.39 13.16 -4.51
C SER A 103 -6.02 11.81 -4.20
N VAL A 104 -5.46 10.70 -4.68
CA VAL A 104 -5.99 9.36 -4.40
C VAL A 104 -5.66 8.98 -2.95
N PRO A 105 -6.67 8.75 -2.08
CA PRO A 105 -6.44 8.39 -0.68
C PRO A 105 -5.64 7.10 -0.54
N VAL A 106 -4.76 7.05 0.45
CA VAL A 106 -4.06 5.83 0.86
C VAL A 106 -4.75 5.22 2.07
N THR A 107 -5.07 3.94 1.99
CA THR A 107 -5.70 3.17 3.07
C THR A 107 -4.76 2.02 3.41
N ILE A 108 -4.33 1.89 4.67
CA ILE A 108 -3.48 0.76 5.07
C ILE A 108 -4.33 -0.43 5.53
N THR A 109 -3.84 -1.65 5.37
CA THR A 109 -4.35 -2.76 6.19
C THR A 109 -3.72 -2.71 7.58
N ALA A 110 -4.46 -3.15 8.59
CA ALA A 110 -4.02 -3.16 9.97
C ALA A 110 -4.40 -4.49 10.64
N LEU A 111 -3.50 -5.01 11.47
CA LEU A 111 -3.76 -6.18 12.30
C LEU A 111 -4.35 -5.76 13.66
N PRO A 112 -5.20 -6.60 14.30
CA PRO A 112 -5.77 -6.32 15.62
C PRO A 112 -4.70 -6.08 16.69
N THR A 113 -3.57 -6.77 16.58
CA THR A 113 -2.43 -6.64 17.50
C THR A 113 -1.77 -5.26 17.47
N TRP A 114 -2.03 -4.44 16.45
CA TRP A 114 -1.47 -3.09 16.33
C TRP A 114 -2.28 -2.05 17.11
N LEU A 115 -3.58 -2.27 17.34
CA LEU A 115 -4.55 -1.24 17.74
C LEU A 115 -4.20 -0.50 19.05
N ASN A 116 -3.55 -1.18 19.99
CA ASN A 116 -3.20 -0.62 21.30
C ASN A 116 -1.83 0.08 21.33
N GLY A 117 -1.08 0.07 20.22
CA GLY A 117 0.26 0.65 20.14
C GLY A 117 0.28 2.13 19.74
N ALA A 118 1.12 2.93 20.39
CA ALA A 118 1.30 4.36 20.04
C ALA A 118 1.79 4.54 18.59
N ALA A 119 2.68 3.66 18.11
CA ALA A 119 3.16 3.67 16.73
C ALA A 119 2.02 3.44 15.71
N PHE A 120 1.03 2.61 16.06
CA PHE A 120 -0.14 2.42 15.19
C PHE A 120 -1.00 3.68 15.11
N ARG A 121 -1.22 4.39 16.23
CA ARG A 121 -1.96 5.67 16.21
C ARG A 121 -1.32 6.64 15.22
N ALA A 122 -0.02 6.87 15.33
CA ALA A 122 0.70 7.78 14.43
C ALA A 122 0.66 7.31 12.97
N LEU A 123 0.75 6.00 12.72
CA LEU A 123 0.63 5.41 11.40
C LEU A 123 -0.78 5.60 10.80
N ALA A 124 -1.83 5.32 11.58
CA ALA A 124 -3.22 5.47 11.17
C ALA A 124 -3.58 6.93 10.88
N GLU A 125 -3.10 7.87 11.69
CA GLU A 125 -3.23 9.32 11.45
C GLU A 125 -2.52 9.73 10.15
N THR A 126 -1.33 9.18 9.88
CA THR A 126 -0.58 9.47 8.65
C THR A 126 -1.29 8.93 7.41
N ALA A 127 -1.87 7.73 7.48
CA ALA A 127 -2.66 7.14 6.40
C ALA A 127 -4.01 7.87 6.20
N GLY A 128 -4.64 8.27 7.30
CA GLY A 128 -5.99 8.83 7.35
C GLY A 128 -7.11 7.78 7.31
N ARG A 129 -6.83 6.57 6.81
CA ARG A 129 -7.76 5.43 6.77
C ARG A 129 -7.01 4.12 6.97
N TYR A 130 -7.70 3.14 7.55
CA TYR A 130 -7.22 1.76 7.62
C TYR A 130 -8.36 0.75 7.49
N ILE A 131 -8.03 -0.44 7.02
CA ILE A 131 -8.91 -1.62 6.98
C ILE A 131 -8.39 -2.60 8.04
N LEU A 132 -9.20 -2.85 9.07
CA LEU A 132 -8.86 -3.82 10.10
C LEU A 132 -9.06 -5.24 9.56
N GLN A 133 -8.00 -6.02 9.57
CA GLN A 133 -8.01 -7.42 9.18
C GLN A 133 -8.36 -8.31 10.37
N VAL A 134 -9.62 -8.75 10.46
CA VAL A 134 -10.14 -9.53 11.61
C VAL A 134 -10.02 -11.05 11.44
N HIS A 135 -9.15 -11.54 10.55
CA HIS A 135 -8.96 -12.98 10.39
C HIS A 135 -8.37 -13.62 11.66
N SER A 136 -8.73 -14.89 11.89
CA SER A 136 -8.53 -15.60 13.16
C SER A 136 -7.05 -15.66 13.52
N LEU A 137 -6.73 -15.13 14.70
CA LEU A 137 -5.62 -15.64 15.50
C LEU A 137 -5.89 -17.15 15.64
N ALA A 138 -4.98 -17.98 15.14
CA ALA A 138 -4.91 -19.39 15.50
C ALA A 138 -3.93 -19.54 16.67
#